data_AF-A0A165UWA5-F1
#
_entry.id   AF-A0A165UWA5-F1
#
_cell.length_a   1.000
_cell.length_b   1.000
_cell.length_c   1.000
_cell.angle_alpha   90.00
_cell.angle_beta   90.00
_cell.angle_gamma   90.00
#
_symmetry.space_group_name_H-M   'P 1'
#
loop_
_entity.id
_entity.type
_entity.pdbx_description
1 polymer ?
#
loop_
_entity_poly.entity_id
_entity_poly.type
_entity_poly.pdbx_seq_one_letter_code
_entity_poly.pdbx_strand_id
1 'polypeptide(L)'
;MASLPSTPNTTERRSLSELPEILIEEILLHLEVPEMVHCRELCSRVRDVIDDSDHLQDEIDYYIEEEVSVYKLRDVLPQELQAEDEAVVLNNAADYMDVLERSNELLEERLNRIFRELEELKAVTLENARRVLGEQGLSDFSNHVGEGEYV
;
A
#
# COMPACT_ATOMS: atom_id res chain seq x y z
N MET A 1 47.76 20.89 -0.92
CA MET A 1 46.60 20.20 -0.32
C MET A 1 46.11 21.07 0.83
N ALA A 2 45.21 22.01 0.54
CA ALA A 2 44.64 22.91 1.55
C ALA A 2 43.43 22.21 2.19
N SER A 3 43.42 22.09 3.51
CA SER A 3 42.26 21.56 4.25
C SER A 3 41.34 22.72 4.62
N LEU A 4 40.06 22.58 4.29
CA LEU A 4 38.99 23.53 4.62
C LEU A 4 38.70 23.52 6.13
N PRO A 5 38.37 24.66 6.76
CA PRO A 5 37.84 24.69 8.11
C PRO A 5 36.38 24.23 8.09
N SER A 6 36.10 23.09 8.73
CA SER A 6 34.74 22.63 9.01
C SER A 6 34.09 23.55 10.03
N THR A 7 33.09 24.32 9.62
CA THR A 7 32.20 25.05 10.53
C THR A 7 31.22 24.06 11.17
N PRO A 8 31.11 23.97 12.50
CA PRO A 8 30.09 23.16 13.14
C PRO A 8 28.80 24.00 13.17
N ASN A 9 28.00 23.91 12.10
CA ASN A 9 26.59 24.29 12.15
C ASN A 9 25.76 23.02 12.37
N THR A 10 25.88 22.49 13.58
CA THR A 10 24.88 21.57 14.13
C THR A 10 24.27 22.32 15.29
N THR A 11 23.18 23.03 15.04
CA THR A 11 22.28 23.46 16.11
C THR A 11 21.72 22.16 16.70
N GLU A 12 22.45 21.59 17.65
CA GLU A 12 21.93 20.58 18.57
C GLU A 12 20.72 21.23 19.23
N ARG A 13 19.52 20.89 18.74
CA ARG A 13 18.29 21.02 19.52
C ARG A 13 18.47 20.06 20.69
N ARG A 14 19.18 20.49 21.73
CA ARG A 14 19.20 19.82 23.03
C ARG A 14 17.74 19.65 23.41
N SER A 15 17.32 18.40 23.45
CA SER A 15 15.95 18.02 23.72
C SER A 15 15.59 18.56 25.11
N LEU A 16 14.46 19.27 25.20
CA LEU A 16 13.92 19.78 26.48
C LEU A 16 13.66 18.65 27.50
N SER A 17 13.75 17.39 27.06
CA SER A 17 13.70 16.17 27.89
C SER A 17 14.83 16.06 28.92
N GLU A 18 15.88 16.90 28.83
CA GLU A 18 16.98 16.92 29.81
C GLU A 18 16.78 17.94 30.93
N LEU A 19 15.69 18.73 30.91
CA LEU A 19 15.48 19.77 31.91
C LEU A 19 15.02 19.12 33.24
N PRO A 20 15.82 19.22 34.33
CA PRO A 20 15.44 18.66 35.62
C PRO A 20 14.11 19.25 36.12
N GLU A 21 13.28 18.43 36.75
CA GLU A 21 11.96 18.84 37.30
C GLU A 21 12.06 20.12 38.15
N ILE A 22 13.15 20.25 38.92
CA ILE A 22 13.43 21.42 39.78
C ILE A 22 13.53 22.73 38.97
N LEU A 23 14.14 22.70 37.78
CA LEU A 23 14.25 23.89 36.93
C LEU A 23 12.93 24.20 36.21
N ILE A 24 12.11 23.18 35.93
CA ILE A 24 10.77 23.38 35.37
C ILE A 24 9.90 24.11 36.40
N GLU A 25 9.89 23.67 37.65
CA GLU A 25 9.15 24.32 38.74
C GLU A 25 9.61 25.77 38.95
N GLU A 26 10.93 26.00 38.96
CA GLU A 26 11.48 27.35 39.12
C GLU A 26 11.09 28.28 37.97
N ILE A 27 11.10 27.80 36.72
CA ILE A 27 10.65 28.57 35.55
C ILE A 27 9.16 28.89 35.67
N LEU A 28 8.32 27.90 36.00
CA LEU A 28 6.88 28.07 36.13
C LEU A 28 6.50 29.07 37.23
N LEU A 29 7.29 29.16 38.31
CA LEU A 29 7.11 30.13 39.40
C LEU A 29 7.39 31.58 39.01
N HIS A 30 8.17 31.82 37.96
CA HIS A 30 8.54 33.17 37.49
C HIS A 30 7.70 33.63 36.29
N LEU A 31 6.82 32.79 35.75
CA LEU A 31 5.94 33.15 34.64
C LEU A 31 4.77 34.02 35.11
N GLU A 32 4.42 35.01 34.30
CA GLU A 32 3.21 35.80 34.54
C GLU A 32 1.95 34.98 34.19
N VAL A 33 0.81 35.34 34.78
CA VAL A 33 -0.47 34.63 34.58
C VAL A 33 -0.82 34.39 33.10
N PRO A 34 -0.64 35.35 32.17
CA PRO A 34 -0.91 35.12 30.75
C PRO A 34 0.00 34.04 30.12
N GLU A 35 1.27 33.98 30.54
CA GLU A 35 2.24 33.01 30.04
C GLU A 35 1.94 31.61 30.58
N MET A 36 1.53 31.50 31.84
CA MET A 36 1.05 30.24 32.42
C MET A 36 -0.19 29.68 31.69
N VAL A 37 -1.14 30.55 31.32
CA VAL A 37 -2.33 30.15 30.54
C VAL A 37 -1.90 29.61 29.17
N HIS A 38 -0.98 30.29 28.50
CA HIS A 38 -0.47 29.85 27.21
C HIS A 38 0.29 28.52 27.30
N CYS A 39 1.12 28.32 28.33
CA CYS A 39 1.79 27.06 28.61
C CYS A 39 0.77 25.92 28.82
N ARG A 40 -0.32 26.17 29.56
CA ARG A 40 -1.38 25.18 29.78
C ARG A 40 -2.08 24.77 28.48
N GLU A 41 -2.37 25.73 27.61
CA GLU A 41 -2.96 25.46 26.28
C GLU A 41 -2.02 24.67 25.37
N LEU A 42 -0.72 24.98 25.40
CA LEU A 42 0.30 24.20 24.69
C LEU A 42 0.39 22.77 25.22
N CYS A 43 0.46 22.60 26.55
CA CYS A 43 0.49 21.27 27.15
C CYS A 43 -0.77 20.45 26.86
N SER A 44 -1.94 21.10 26.79
CA SER A 44 -3.19 20.42 26.45
C SER A 44 -3.17 19.95 25.00
N ARG A 45 -2.76 20.80 24.05
CA ARG A 45 -2.61 20.40 22.63
C ARG A 45 -1.58 19.29 22.42
N VAL A 46 -0.48 19.33 23.17
CA VAL A 46 0.53 18.26 23.12
C VAL A 46 -0.03 16.96 23.66
N ARG A 47 -0.83 17.01 24.73
CA ARG A 47 -1.52 15.82 25.24
C ARG A 47 -2.50 15.26 24.22
N ASP A 48 -3.33 16.11 23.61
CA ASP A 48 -4.28 15.66 22.57
C ASP A 48 -3.54 14.94 21.43
N VAL A 49 -2.39 15.47 20.98
CA VAL A 49 -1.55 14.82 19.95
C VAL A 49 -0.96 13.48 20.42
N ILE A 50 -0.58 13.37 21.69
CA ILE A 50 -0.08 12.11 22.26
C ILE A 50 -1.21 11.09 22.35
N ASP A 51 -2.37 11.49 22.87
CA ASP A 51 -3.54 10.62 23.01
C ASP A 51 -4.01 10.10 21.63
N ASP A 52 -4.02 10.97 20.60
CA ASP A 52 -4.30 10.57 19.21
C ASP A 52 -3.25 9.58 18.65
N SER A 53 -1.98 9.77 19.00
CA SER A 53 -0.88 8.89 18.58
C SER A 53 -0.97 7.52 19.24
N ASP A 54 -1.31 7.46 20.53
CA ASP A 54 -1.50 6.21 21.26
C ASP A 54 -2.67 5.41 20.66
N HIS A 55 -3.77 6.09 20.32
CA HIS A 55 -4.91 5.44 19.66
C HIS A 55 -4.56 4.87 18.27
N LEU A 56 -3.80 5.61 17.46
CA LEU A 56 -3.31 5.11 16.17
C LEU A 56 -2.37 3.93 16.34
N GLN A 57 -1.53 3.94 17.39
CA GLN A 57 -0.65 2.83 17.68
C GLN A 57 -1.45 1.57 18.05
N ASP A 58 -2.48 1.69 18.88
CA ASP A 58 -3.39 0.58 19.21
C ASP A 58 -4.11 0.02 17.97
N GLU A 59 -4.56 0.88 17.04
CA GLU A 59 -5.19 0.43 15.78
C GLU A 59 -4.20 -0.28 14.86
N ILE A 60 -2.96 0.20 14.78
CA ILE A 60 -1.89 -0.45 14.01
C ILE A 60 -1.58 -1.82 14.60
N ASP A 61 -1.41 -1.91 15.92
CA ASP A 61 -1.13 -3.17 16.61
C ASP A 61 -2.27 -4.17 16.41
N TYR A 62 -3.53 -3.72 16.52
CA TYR A 62 -4.70 -4.55 16.21
C TYR A 62 -4.71 -5.05 14.76
N TYR A 63 -4.45 -4.18 13.78
CA TYR A 63 -4.42 -4.56 12.37
C TYR A 63 -3.29 -5.55 12.06
N ILE A 64 -2.11 -5.34 12.67
CA ILE A 64 -0.97 -6.27 12.54
C ILE A 64 -1.31 -7.63 13.17
N GLU A 65 -1.92 -7.65 14.35
CA GLU A 65 -2.28 -8.90 15.04
C GLU A 65 -3.42 -9.66 14.32
N GLU A 66 -4.45 -8.97 13.83
CA GLU A 66 -5.64 -9.61 13.26
C GLU A 66 -5.48 -9.95 11.77
N GLU A 67 -5.04 -8.99 10.94
CA GLU A 67 -5.00 -9.12 9.48
C GLU A 67 -3.63 -9.57 8.97
N VAL A 68 -2.56 -9.12 9.61
CA VAL A 68 -1.16 -9.45 9.24
C VAL A 68 -0.54 -10.43 10.25
N SER A 69 -1.35 -11.32 10.83
CA SER A 69 -0.81 -12.36 11.71
C SER A 69 0.21 -13.19 10.94
N VAL A 70 1.46 -13.20 11.40
CA VAL A 70 2.58 -13.94 10.77
C VAL A 70 2.23 -15.42 10.57
N TYR A 71 1.37 -15.97 11.43
CA TYR A 71 0.85 -17.33 11.31
C TYR A 71 -0.08 -17.51 10.10
N LYS A 72 -0.99 -16.55 9.84
CA LYS A 72 -1.84 -16.57 8.65
C LYS A 72 -1.01 -16.39 7.37
N LEU A 73 0.00 -15.53 7.41
CA LEU A 73 0.96 -15.33 6.30
C LEU A 73 1.78 -16.59 6.01
N ARG A 74 2.30 -17.25 7.06
CA ARG A 74 3.06 -18.50 6.91
C ARG A 74 2.22 -19.59 6.25
N ASP A 75 0.95 -19.72 6.61
CA ASP A 75 0.09 -20.80 6.12
C ASP A 75 -0.30 -20.64 4.63
N VAL A 76 -0.25 -19.42 4.08
CA VAL A 76 -0.52 -19.15 2.66
C VAL A 76 0.74 -19.17 1.78
N LEU A 77 1.94 -19.15 2.39
CA LEU A 77 3.19 -19.28 1.65
C LEU A 77 3.43 -20.73 1.21
N PRO A 78 4.07 -20.93 0.03
CA PRO A 78 4.61 -22.23 -0.37
C PRO A 78 5.49 -22.82 0.74
N GLN A 79 5.47 -24.14 0.90
CA GLN A 79 6.14 -24.85 2.01
C GLN A 79 7.64 -24.55 2.10
N GLU A 80 8.28 -24.25 0.97
CA GLU A 80 9.70 -23.92 0.87
C GLU A 80 10.07 -22.55 1.46
N LEU A 81 9.08 -21.67 1.65
CA LEU A 81 9.22 -20.31 2.14
C LEU A 81 8.69 -20.13 3.56
N GLN A 82 8.11 -21.18 4.15
CA GLN A 82 7.69 -21.17 5.55
C GLN A 82 8.92 -21.27 6.47
N ALA A 83 8.98 -20.42 7.48
CA ALA A 83 10.04 -20.42 8.49
C ALA A 83 9.43 -20.32 9.90
N GLU A 84 10.20 -20.74 10.92
CA GLU A 84 9.81 -20.57 12.33
C GLU A 84 10.09 -19.15 12.84
N ASP A 85 11.05 -18.44 12.23
CA ASP A 85 11.39 -17.06 12.54
C ASP A 85 10.46 -16.09 11.80
N GLU A 86 9.78 -15.23 12.55
CA GLU A 86 8.78 -14.28 12.03
C GLU A 86 9.38 -13.26 11.05
N ALA A 87 10.60 -12.79 11.29
CA ALA A 87 11.26 -11.84 10.40
C ALA A 87 11.62 -12.49 9.06
N VAL A 88 11.97 -13.78 9.07
CA VAL A 88 12.23 -14.56 7.86
C VAL A 88 10.95 -14.82 7.09
N VAL A 89 9.83 -15.14 7.76
CA VAL A 89 8.52 -15.31 7.12
C VAL A 89 8.08 -14.03 6.41
N LEU A 90 8.21 -12.87 7.07
CA LEU A 90 7.85 -11.58 6.49
C LEU A 90 8.70 -11.23 5.27
N ASN A 91 10.01 -11.49 5.32
CA ASN A 91 10.90 -11.24 4.19
C ASN A 91 10.60 -12.17 3.00
N ASN A 92 10.38 -13.46 3.27
CA ASN A 92 10.00 -14.43 2.25
C ASN A 92 8.62 -14.09 1.63
N ALA A 93 7.69 -13.58 2.42
CA ALA A 93 6.39 -13.11 1.93
C ALA A 93 6.54 -11.90 1.01
N ALA A 94 7.39 -10.94 1.35
CA ALA A 94 7.69 -9.80 0.51
C ALA A 94 8.29 -10.22 -0.84
N ASP A 95 9.32 -11.08 -0.82
CA ASP A 95 9.94 -11.61 -2.03
C ASP A 95 8.95 -12.41 -2.90
N TYR A 96 8.04 -13.17 -2.27
CA TYR A 96 7.02 -13.92 -2.98
C TYR A 96 5.95 -13.02 -3.61
N MET A 97 5.56 -11.93 -2.93
CA MET A 97 4.64 -10.93 -3.48
C MET A 97 5.22 -10.27 -4.73
N ASP A 98 6.50 -9.91 -4.73
CA ASP A 98 7.18 -9.35 -5.91
C ASP A 98 7.17 -10.32 -7.11
N VAL A 99 7.34 -11.61 -6.85
CA VAL A 99 7.26 -12.65 -7.90
C VAL A 99 5.84 -12.80 -8.43
N LEU A 100 4.83 -12.80 -7.55
CA LEU A 100 3.43 -12.87 -7.93
C LEU A 100 2.99 -11.65 -8.74
N GLU A 101 3.44 -10.46 -8.37
CA GLU A 101 3.15 -9.21 -9.09
C GLU A 101 3.67 -9.29 -10.53
N ARG A 102 4.95 -9.65 -10.71
CA ARG A 102 5.53 -9.86 -12.06
C ARG A 102 4.81 -10.96 -12.85
N SER A 103 4.39 -12.03 -12.19
CA SER A 103 3.63 -13.10 -12.84
C SER A 103 2.25 -12.61 -13.30
N ASN A 104 1.58 -11.76 -12.52
CA ASN A 104 0.30 -11.16 -12.89
C ASN A 104 0.44 -10.21 -14.07
N GLU A 105 1.48 -9.36 -14.11
CA GLU A 105 1.77 -8.49 -15.26
C GLU A 105 1.94 -9.31 -16.55
N LEU A 106 2.72 -10.39 -16.51
CA LEU A 106 2.93 -11.27 -17.67
C LEU A 106 1.64 -11.99 -18.09
N LEU A 107 0.78 -12.37 -17.14
CA LEU A 107 -0.53 -12.96 -17.44
C LEU A 107 -1.45 -11.94 -18.12
N GLU A 108 -1.46 -10.70 -17.65
CA GLU A 108 -2.25 -9.62 -18.26
C GLU A 108 -1.78 -9.33 -19.69
N GLU A 109 -0.47 -9.22 -19.92
CA GLU A 109 0.08 -9.05 -21.27
C GLU A 109 -0.33 -10.21 -22.21
N ARG A 110 -0.27 -11.44 -21.69
CA ARG A 110 -0.65 -12.63 -22.46
C ARG A 110 -2.14 -12.64 -22.77
N LEU A 111 -2.99 -12.27 -21.82
CA LEU A 111 -4.44 -12.16 -21.99
C LEU A 111 -4.78 -11.12 -23.06
N ASN A 112 -4.13 -9.95 -23.00
CA ASN A 112 -4.28 -8.86 -23.97
C ASN A 112 -3.85 -9.27 -25.38
N ARG A 113 -2.80 -10.10 -25.51
CA ARG A 113 -2.40 -10.67 -26.81
C ARG A 113 -3.47 -11.62 -27.35
N ILE A 114 -3.99 -12.52 -26.52
CA ILE A 114 -5.03 -13.47 -26.92
C ILE A 114 -6.28 -12.74 -27.40
N PHE A 115 -6.72 -11.69 -26.70
CA PHE A 115 -7.89 -10.91 -27.14
C PHE A 115 -7.68 -10.28 -28.52
N ARG A 116 -6.48 -9.75 -28.79
CA ARG A 116 -6.14 -9.18 -30.09
C ARG A 116 -6.17 -10.23 -31.21
N GLU A 117 -5.61 -11.40 -30.96
CA GLU A 117 -5.63 -12.52 -31.91
C GLU A 117 -7.07 -13.01 -32.16
N LEU A 118 -7.93 -13.03 -31.14
CA LEU A 118 -9.35 -13.36 -31.28
C LEU A 118 -10.11 -12.32 -32.11
N GLU A 119 -9.84 -11.03 -31.93
CA GLU A 119 -10.42 -9.96 -32.74
C GLU A 119 -10.01 -10.06 -34.20
N GLU A 120 -8.72 -10.32 -34.46
CA GLU A 120 -8.20 -10.53 -35.81
C GLU A 120 -8.83 -11.77 -36.46
N LEU A 121 -8.89 -12.89 -35.74
CA LEU A 121 -9.54 -14.11 -36.20
C LEU A 121 -11.01 -13.86 -36.54
N LYS A 122 -11.75 -13.16 -35.67
CA LYS A 122 -13.14 -12.78 -35.91
C LYS A 122 -13.28 -11.92 -37.17
N ALA A 123 -12.40 -10.94 -37.36
CA ALA A 123 -12.41 -10.08 -38.55
C ALA A 123 -12.19 -10.90 -39.83
N VAL A 124 -11.18 -11.77 -39.84
CA VAL A 124 -10.86 -12.66 -40.97
C VAL A 124 -11.99 -13.64 -41.25
N THR A 125 -12.62 -14.22 -40.21
CA THR A 125 -13.77 -15.11 -40.37
C THR A 125 -14.97 -14.36 -40.98
N LEU A 126 -15.26 -13.14 -40.50
CA LEU A 126 -16.33 -12.30 -41.04
C LEU A 126 -16.08 -11.90 -42.49
N GLU A 127 -14.86 -11.52 -42.83
CA GLU A 127 -14.49 -11.19 -44.21
C GLU A 127 -14.65 -12.40 -45.15
N ASN A 128 -14.18 -13.58 -44.72
CA ASN A 128 -14.37 -14.81 -45.47
C ASN A 128 -15.85 -15.18 -45.63
N ALA A 129 -16.65 -15.02 -44.57
CA ALA A 129 -18.09 -15.24 -44.63
C ALA A 129 -18.78 -14.28 -45.61
N ARG A 130 -18.40 -12.98 -45.60
CA ARG A 130 -18.87 -11.99 -46.60
C ARG A 130 -18.52 -12.40 -48.02
N ARG A 131 -17.30 -12.87 -48.24
CA ARG A 131 -16.83 -13.30 -49.56
C ARG A 131 -17.56 -14.53 -50.08
N VAL A 132 -17.86 -15.49 -49.21
CA VAL A 132 -18.50 -16.77 -49.58
C VAL A 132 -20.02 -16.67 -49.69
N LEU A 133 -20.67 -15.97 -48.75
CA LEU A 133 -22.13 -15.92 -48.62
C LEU A 133 -22.75 -14.64 -49.21
N GLY A 134 -21.96 -13.60 -49.50
CA GLY A 134 -22.44 -12.27 -49.87
C GLY A 134 -23.07 -11.50 -48.69
N GLU A 135 -23.36 -10.20 -48.87
CA GLU A 135 -23.92 -9.37 -47.78
C GLU A 135 -25.34 -9.79 -47.35
N GLN A 136 -26.13 -10.35 -48.27
CA GLN A 136 -27.49 -10.83 -47.99
C GLN A 136 -27.50 -12.11 -47.13
N GLY A 137 -26.58 -13.05 -47.36
CA GLY A 137 -26.50 -14.29 -46.58
C GLY A 137 -26.10 -14.09 -45.11
N LEU A 138 -25.38 -13.02 -44.79
CA LEU A 138 -25.02 -12.68 -43.40
C LEU A 138 -26.17 -12.05 -42.61
N SER A 139 -27.08 -11.37 -43.30
CA SER A 139 -28.27 -10.75 -42.69
C SER A 139 -29.28 -11.80 -42.25
N ASP A 140 -29.43 -12.88 -43.03
CA ASP A 140 -30.33 -14.00 -42.73
C ASP A 140 -29.82 -14.87 -41.56
N PHE A 141 -28.50 -15.06 -41.42
CA PHE A 141 -27.90 -15.77 -40.28
C PHE A 141 -27.98 -14.98 -38.97
N SER A 142 -27.81 -13.66 -39.00
CA SER A 142 -27.92 -12.82 -37.79
C SER A 142 -29.32 -12.82 -37.19
N ASN A 143 -30.37 -12.96 -38.00
CA ASN A 143 -31.75 -13.01 -37.54
C ASN A 143 -32.11 -14.37 -36.89
N HIS A 144 -31.43 -15.46 -37.25
CA HIS A 144 -31.69 -16.79 -36.67
C HIS A 144 -30.91 -17.09 -35.38
N VAL A 145 -29.78 -16.42 -35.12
CA VAL A 145 -28.99 -16.63 -33.89
C VAL A 145 -29.63 -15.93 -32.67
N GLY A 146 -30.48 -14.93 -32.89
CA GLY A 146 -31.20 -14.23 -31.81
C GLY A 146 -32.39 -15.00 -31.20
N GLU A 147 -32.83 -16.10 -31.82
CA GLU A 147 -33.97 -16.91 -31.37
C GLU A 147 -33.56 -18.18 -30.61
N GLY A 148 -32.26 -18.41 -30.40
CA GLY A 148 -31.75 -19.55 -29.64
C GLY A 148 -31.80 -19.31 -28.13
N GLU A 149 -32.94 -19.62 -27.52
CA GLU A 149 -33.16 -19.72 -26.07
C GLU A 149 -31.99 -20.38 -25.34
N TYR A 150 -31.53 -19.71 -24.27
CA TYR A 150 -30.79 -20.36 -23.19
C TYR A 150 -31.76 -21.29 -22.44
N VAL A 151 -31.60 -22.60 -22.61
CA VAL A 151 -32.10 -23.65 -21.70
C VAL A 151 -30.93 -24.24 -20.95
#